data_AF-A0A953IMA4-F1
#
_entry.id   AF-A0A953IMA4-F1
#
_cell.length_a   1.000
_cell.length_b   1.000
_cell.length_c   1.000
_cell.angle_alpha   90.00
_cell.angle_beta   90.00
_cell.angle_gamma   90.00
#
_symmetry.space_group_name_H-M   'P 1'
#
loop_
_entity.id
_entity.type
_entity.pdbx_description
1 polymer ?
#
loop_
_entity_poly.entity_id
_entity_poly.type
_entity_poly.pdbx_seq_one_letter_code
_entity_poly.pdbx_strand_id
1 'polypeptide(L)'
;GKRKLAYPINKITEGRYVFLHLQMEPKVTTLLPEVELRLKQNDKVLRFLTVRTDLDLKRATNRAKPGQPVRTMSVDETMPREAVEEEV
;
A
#
# COMPACT_ATOMS: atom_id res chain seq x y z
N GLY A 1 7.01 -8.68 3.18
CA GLY A 1 8.07 -9.48 3.86
C GLY A 1 9.47 -8.97 3.51
N LYS A 2 10.52 -9.46 4.19
CA LYS A 2 11.94 -9.12 3.90
C LYS A 2 12.41 -9.87 2.64
N ARG A 3 13.01 -9.16 1.68
CA ARG A 3 13.52 -9.71 0.42
C ARG A 3 14.85 -9.06 0.07
N LYS A 4 15.72 -9.80 -0.63
CA LYS A 4 16.98 -9.28 -1.18
C LYS A 4 16.69 -8.36 -2.37
N LEU A 5 17.37 -7.22 -2.43
CA LEU A 5 17.28 -6.25 -3.53
C LEU A 5 18.11 -6.74 -4.73
N ALA A 6 17.70 -6.38 -5.95
CA ALA A 6 18.45 -6.71 -7.16
C ALA A 6 19.81 -6.01 -7.22
N TYR A 7 19.89 -4.79 -6.68
CA TYR A 7 21.11 -4.00 -6.54
C TYR A 7 21.07 -3.22 -5.22
N PRO A 8 22.23 -2.89 -4.64
CA PRO A 8 22.27 -2.15 -3.39
C PRO A 8 21.77 -0.72 -3.58
N ILE A 9 20.90 -0.27 -2.67
CA ILE A 9 20.45 1.13 -2.59
C ILE A 9 21.02 1.69 -1.29
N ASN A 10 21.77 2.80 -1.35
CA ASN A 10 22.44 3.37 -0.18
C ASN A 10 23.23 2.34 0.63
N LYS A 11 23.90 1.40 -0.07
CA LYS A 11 24.67 0.26 0.50
C LYS A 11 23.84 -0.81 1.23
N ILE A 12 22.52 -0.74 1.18
CA ILE A 12 21.61 -1.74 1.74
C ILE A 12 21.27 -2.77 0.67
N THR A 13 21.35 -4.06 1.01
CA THR A 13 21.14 -5.20 0.10
C THR A 13 19.80 -5.91 0.30
N GLU A 14 19.08 -5.58 1.37
CA GLU A 14 17.82 -6.22 1.76
C GLU A 14 16.78 -5.18 2.19
N GLY A 15 15.51 -5.43 1.91
CA GLY A 15 14.43 -4.50 2.25
C GLY A 15 13.12 -5.20 2.51
N ARG A 16 12.16 -4.48 3.12
CA ARG A 16 10.78 -4.92 3.24
C ARG A 16 9.95 -4.24 2.17
N TYR A 17 9.27 -5.04 1.36
CA TYR A 17 8.30 -4.54 0.39
C TYR A 17 6.91 -4.55 1.02
N VAL A 18 6.23 -3.42 0.93
CA VAL A 18 4.83 -3.21 1.35
C VAL A 18 4.08 -2.69 0.13
N PHE A 19 2.94 -3.32 -0.16
CA PHE A 19 2.02 -2.85 -1.18
C PHE A 19 0.79 -2.30 -0.48
N LEU A 20 0.39 -1.08 -0.84
CA LEU A 20 -0.74 -0.37 -0.26
C LEU A 20 -1.73 -0.06 -1.37
N HIS A 21 -2.96 -0.56 -1.24
CA HIS A 21 -4.06 -0.16 -2.09
C HIS A 21 -4.96 0.78 -1.30
N LEU A 22 -4.99 2.04 -1.69
CA LEU A 22 -5.79 3.07 -1.03
C LEU A 22 -6.95 3.45 -1.94
N GLN A 23 -8.17 3.33 -1.42
CA GLN A 23 -9.36 3.88 -2.03
C GLN A 23 -9.68 5.19 -1.30
N MET A 24 -9.62 6.30 -2.01
CA MET A 24 -9.86 7.61 -1.43
C MET A 24 -10.88 8.38 -2.26
N GLU A 25 -11.66 9.21 -1.59
CA GLU A 25 -12.56 10.13 -2.27
C GLU A 25 -11.77 11.23 -2.99
N PRO A 26 -12.28 11.76 -4.11
CA PRO A 26 -11.59 12.78 -4.90
C PRO A 26 -11.31 14.08 -4.12
N LYS A 27 -12.13 14.42 -3.12
CA LYS A 27 -11.88 15.57 -2.23
C LYS A 27 -10.65 15.37 -1.32
N VAL A 28 -10.33 14.12 -0.99
CA VAL A 28 -9.23 13.74 -0.09
C VAL A 28 -7.92 13.54 -0.86
N THR A 29 -7.97 13.50 -2.21
CA THR A 29 -6.79 13.36 -3.07
C THR A 29 -5.75 14.46 -2.83
N THR A 30 -6.17 15.65 -2.37
CA THR A 30 -5.27 16.76 -2.00
C THR A 30 -4.33 16.43 -0.83
N LEU A 31 -4.60 15.37 -0.05
CA LEU A 31 -3.73 14.92 1.04
C LEU A 31 -2.56 14.03 0.58
N LEU A 32 -2.58 13.54 -0.67
CA LEU A 32 -1.50 12.70 -1.22
C LEU A 32 -0.11 13.35 -1.14
N PRO A 33 0.08 14.65 -1.49
CA PRO A 33 1.39 15.30 -1.39
C PRO A 33 1.95 15.33 0.03
N GLU A 34 1.09 15.46 1.04
CA GLU A 34 1.51 15.44 2.45
C GLU A 34 1.99 14.04 2.86
N VAL A 35 1.29 12.99 2.40
CA VAL A 35 1.71 11.60 2.62
C VAL A 35 3.05 11.32 1.94
N GLU A 36 3.22 11.76 0.68
CA GLU A 36 4.48 11.62 -0.06
C GLU A 36 5.62 12.36 0.63
N LEU A 37 5.34 13.54 1.19
CA LEU A 37 6.33 14.30 1.96
C LEU A 37 6.76 13.53 3.21
N ARG A 38 5.83 12.97 3.98
CA ARG A 38 6.14 12.15 5.17
C ARG A 38 6.94 10.90 4.81
N LEU A 39 6.62 10.25 3.69
CA LEU A 39 7.37 9.10 3.21
C LEU A 39 8.79 9.48 2.81
N LYS A 40 8.99 10.67 2.24
CA LYS A 40 10.31 11.19 1.88
C LYS A 40 11.13 11.63 3.09
N GLN A 41 10.50 12.20 4.11
CA GLN A 41 11.16 12.61 5.36
C GLN A 41 11.60 11.43 6.22
N ASN A 42 11.01 10.26 6.01
CA ASN A 42 11.32 9.08 6.80
C ASN A 42 12.53 8.31 6.22
N ASP A 43 13.67 8.39 6.91
CA ASP A 43 14.92 7.73 6.50
C ASP A 43 14.83 6.19 6.41
N LYS A 44 13.80 5.59 7.02
CA LYS A 44 13.55 4.14 6.93
C LYS A 44 13.02 3.72 5.56
N VAL A 45 12.46 4.65 4.78
CA VAL A 45 11.88 4.39 3.47
C VAL A 45 12.94 4.63 2.40
N LEU A 46 13.40 3.55 1.76
CA LEU A 46 14.44 3.66 0.73
C LEU A 46 13.92 4.21 -0.60
N ARG A 47 12.72 3.77 -1.00
CA ARG A 47 12.07 4.17 -2.25
C ARG A 47 10.57 3.91 -2.14
N PHE A 48 9.78 4.82 -2.68
CA PHE A 48 8.35 4.65 -2.87
C PHE A 48 7.97 4.99 -4.31
N LEU A 49 6.82 4.47 -4.74
CA LEU A 49 6.23 4.77 -6.03
C LEU A 49 4.72 4.91 -5.79
N THR A 50 4.20 6.09 -6.11
CA THR A 50 2.76 6.34 -6.12
C THR A 50 2.24 6.13 -7.55
N VAL A 51 1.21 5.32 -7.70
CA VAL A 51 0.55 5.09 -9.00
C VAL A 51 -0.91 5.44 -8.87
N ARG A 52 -1.45 6.19 -9.84
CA ARG A 52 -2.86 6.55 -9.88
C ARG A 52 -3.66 5.43 -10.53
N THR A 53 -4.48 4.73 -9.75
CA THR A 53 -5.21 3.54 -10.16
C THR A 53 -6.52 3.84 -10.91
N ASP A 54 -7.08 5.06 -10.81
CA ASP A 54 -8.39 5.41 -11.38
C ASP A 54 -8.54 5.09 -12.87
N LEU A 55 -7.52 5.43 -13.66
CA LEU A 55 -7.54 5.26 -15.11
C LEU A 55 -7.19 3.83 -15.51
N ASP A 56 -6.33 3.18 -14.75
CA ASP A 56 -5.83 1.85 -15.05
C ASP A 56 -6.85 0.77 -14.69
N LEU A 57 -7.64 0.95 -13.62
CA LEU A 57 -8.77 0.08 -13.32
C LEU A 57 -9.82 0.12 -14.43
N LYS A 58 -10.18 1.32 -14.94
CA LYS A 58 -11.13 1.46 -16.07
C LYS A 58 -10.62 0.78 -17.34
N ARG A 59 -9.32 0.88 -17.62
CA ARG A 59 -8.70 0.18 -18.76
C ARG A 59 -8.67 -1.34 -18.55
N ALA A 60 -8.40 -1.78 -17.33
CA ALA A 60 -8.38 -3.20 -16.97
C ALA A 60 -9.77 -3.82 -17.07
N THR A 61 -10.82 -3.15 -16.58
CA THR A 61 -12.21 -3.65 -16.72
C THR A 61 -12.63 -3.75 -18.18
N ASN A 62 -12.22 -2.79 -19.02
CA ASN A 62 -12.55 -2.81 -20.45
C ASN A 62 -11.76 -3.87 -21.25
N ARG A 63 -10.60 -4.28 -20.73
CA ARG A 63 -9.72 -5.26 -21.38
C ARG A 63 -9.85 -6.67 -20.79
N ALA A 64 -10.45 -6.80 -19.60
CA ALA A 64 -10.74 -8.07 -18.97
C ALA A 64 -11.86 -8.76 -19.76
N LYS A 65 -11.51 -9.89 -20.40
CA LYS A 65 -12.51 -10.82 -20.92
C LYS A 65 -13.41 -11.28 -19.76
N PRO A 66 -14.74 -11.39 -19.95
CA PRO A 66 -15.63 -11.85 -18.91
C PRO A 66 -15.25 -13.29 -18.53
N GLY A 67 -14.79 -13.52 -17.31
CA GLY A 67 -14.59 -14.89 -16.80
C GLY A 67 -13.40 -15.16 -15.88
N GLN A 68 -12.57 -14.19 -15.49
CA GLN A 68 -11.46 -14.47 -14.58
C GLN A 68 -11.62 -13.74 -13.23
N PRO A 69 -11.81 -14.47 -12.12
CA PRO A 69 -11.95 -13.85 -10.80
C PRO A 69 -10.60 -13.25 -10.38
N VAL A 70 -10.57 -11.92 -10.25
CA VAL A 70 -9.44 -11.22 -9.64
C VAL A 70 -9.39 -11.65 -8.18
N ARG A 71 -8.33 -12.37 -7.80
CA ARG A 71 -8.01 -12.68 -6.39
C ARG A 71 -7.82 -11.35 -5.65
N THR A 72 -8.88 -10.82 -5.07
CA THR A 72 -8.77 -9.86 -3.98
C THR A 72 -8.07 -10.61 -2.86
N MET A 73 -6.83 -10.24 -2.55
CA MET A 73 -6.20 -10.70 -1.32
C MET A 73 -7.00 -10.09 -0.17
N SER A 74 -7.86 -10.89 0.44
CA SER A 74 -8.51 -10.59 1.71
C SER A 74 -7.41 -10.47 2.75
N VAL A 75 -7.11 -9.23 3.16
CA VAL A 75 -6.40 -8.99 4.40
C VAL A 75 -7.41 -9.21 5.52
N ASP A 76 -7.66 -10.48 5.82
CA ASP A 76 -8.19 -10.89 7.12
C ASP A 76 -7.01 -10.90 8.09
N GLU A 77 -6.85 -9.81 8.84
CA GLU A 77 -6.21 -9.86 10.15
C GLU A 77 -7.04 -9.00 11.11
N THR A 78 -7.99 -9.67 11.75
CA THR A 78 -8.45 -9.43 13.12
C THR A 78 -7.41 -8.70 13.97
N MET A 79 -7.72 -7.49 14.42
CA MET A 79 -7.15 -6.99 15.67
C MET A 79 -7.87 -7.71 16.82
N PRO A 80 -7.16 -8.37 17.76
CA PRO A 80 -7.79 -8.81 18.98
C PRO A 80 -8.27 -7.57 19.74
N ARG A 81 -9.57 -7.55 20.03
CA ARG A 81 -10.13 -6.73 21.10
C ARG A 81 -9.54 -7.27 22.40
N GLU A 82 -8.39 -6.75 22.83
CA GLU A 82 -7.97 -6.90 24.22
C GLU A 82 -8.66 -5.81 25.04
N ALA A 83 -9.66 -6.29 25.80
CA ALA A 83 -10.10 -5.85 27.12
C ALA A 83 -10.41 -4.36 27.32
N VAL A 84 -11.69 -4.01 27.11
CA VAL A 84 -12.38 -3.09 28.02
C VAL A 84 -13.22 -3.97 28.95
N GLU A 85 -12.75 -4.20 30.17
CA GLU A 85 -13.55 -4.37 31.38
C GLU A 85 -12.65 -4.42 32.64
N GLU A 86 -13.03 -3.57 33.60
CA GLU A 86 -12.85 -3.62 35.06
C GLU A 86 -11.57 -3.19 35.82
N GLU A 87 -11.87 -2.43 36.89
CA GLU A 87 -11.14 -2.03 38.11
C GLU A 87 -10.26 -0.76 38.12
N VAL A 88 -10.85 0.36 38.55
CA VAL A 88 -10.82 0.95 39.94
C VAL A 88 -11.42 2.36 39.89
#